data_AF-A0A2I6QLB4-F1
#
_entry.id   AF-A0A2I6QLB4-F1
#
_cell.length_a   1.000
_cell.length_b   1.000
_cell.length_c   1.000
_cell.angle_alpha   90.00
_cell.angle_beta   90.00
_cell.angle_gamma   90.00
#
_symmetry.space_group_name_H-M   'P 1'
#
loop_
_entity.id
_entity.type
_entity.pdbx_description
1 polymer ?
#
loop_
_entity_poly.entity_id
_entity_poly.type
_entity_poly.pdbx_seq_one_letter_code
_entity_poly.pdbx_strand_id
1 'polypeptide(L)'
;MSIESIVEPEADAAPPIRFPRWGFVVGWVVCIAALLPLFYAASWAGSEVGKFQLTTYEAATRNALKEKDFASALEYCDGAIKAGHNHSEHWGRVHTLRSYAYVGMGKVNLAADELIQAGDFFMRRYYYSEQQDRREVPRAAQVLGNLLLQKGDSARALAVLSAGAMASGDPVAFLSDLAANLGPEHKSLLWQGGEPYLFLTPFIDAVEDGPKLIVNEQDRAADAPVLTNAAVLSERKISIDLAASPKEGNCWLGLPAYIGLSKKPFGIRMRIKSSTPPPSLYLSFWFESPQKSATTTQPAGATDADGWTEYDVQREFYKERNEEATANGYSCEGGIINQIGVSVPAGEATQITFQPAQLYLPKA
;
A
#
# COMPACT_ATOMS: atom_id res chain seq x y z
N MET A 1 14.50 75.70 -62.54
CA MET A 1 13.34 75.31 -61.71
C MET A 1 13.92 74.89 -60.37
N SER A 2 14.00 75.84 -59.44
CA SER A 2 14.63 75.67 -58.14
C SER A 2 13.60 75.17 -57.14
N ILE A 3 13.95 74.11 -56.41
CA ILE A 3 13.15 73.54 -55.32
C ILE A 3 13.52 74.31 -54.05
N GLU A 4 12.56 75.04 -53.48
CA GLU A 4 12.67 75.65 -52.15
C GLU A 4 12.61 74.53 -51.09
N SER A 5 13.64 74.44 -50.25
CA SER A 5 13.66 73.54 -49.10
C SER A 5 12.77 74.10 -48.00
N ILE A 6 11.71 73.38 -47.66
CA ILE A 6 10.89 73.64 -46.47
C ILE A 6 11.70 73.20 -45.25
N VAL A 7 12.04 74.15 -44.37
CA VAL A 7 12.65 73.91 -43.06
C VAL A 7 11.51 73.56 -42.10
N GLU A 8 11.52 72.34 -41.54
CA GLU A 8 10.63 71.96 -40.43
C GLU A 8 11.01 72.72 -39.16
N PRO A 9 10.03 73.31 -38.44
CA PRO A 9 10.31 73.96 -37.16
C PRO A 9 10.62 72.91 -36.08
N GLU A 10 11.76 73.12 -35.41
CA GLU A 10 12.18 72.44 -34.19
C GLU A 10 11.02 72.44 -33.16
N ALA A 11 10.53 71.25 -32.80
CA ALA A 11 9.52 71.11 -31.77
C ALA A 11 10.15 71.47 -30.41
N ASP A 12 9.76 72.62 -29.86
CA ASP A 12 10.12 73.06 -28.51
C ASP A 12 9.83 71.92 -27.51
N ALA A 13 10.90 71.36 -26.94
CA ALA A 13 10.81 70.31 -25.93
C ALA A 13 10.05 70.84 -24.72
N ALA A 14 8.89 70.24 -24.41
CA ALA A 14 8.10 70.59 -23.24
C ALA A 14 8.97 70.59 -21.96
N PRO A 15 8.81 71.58 -21.07
CA PRO A 15 9.64 71.69 -19.87
C PRO A 15 9.53 70.42 -19.01
N PRO A 16 10.64 69.92 -18.44
CA PRO A 16 10.61 68.71 -17.65
C PRO A 16 9.69 68.93 -16.44
N ILE A 17 8.63 68.12 -16.34
CA ILE A 17 7.72 68.10 -15.19
C ILE A 17 8.56 67.74 -13.96
N ARG A 18 8.94 68.76 -13.17
CA ARG A 18 9.68 68.59 -11.91
C ARG A 18 8.70 68.12 -10.84
N PHE A 19 8.56 66.80 -10.69
CA PHE A 19 7.89 66.26 -9.52
C PHE A 19 8.67 66.68 -8.26
N PRO A 20 8.01 67.29 -7.25
CA PRO A 20 8.67 67.58 -5.98
C PRO A 20 9.17 66.26 -5.39
N ARG A 21 10.42 66.22 -4.92
CA ARG A 21 11.06 65.01 -4.35
C ARG A 21 10.18 64.33 -3.29
N TRP A 22 9.38 65.12 -2.57
CA TRP A 22 8.40 64.64 -1.59
C TRP A 22 7.22 63.88 -2.19
N GLY A 23 6.72 64.26 -3.38
CA GLY A 23 5.63 63.55 -4.05
C GLY A 23 6.04 62.14 -4.48
N PHE A 24 7.30 61.95 -4.87
CA PHE A 24 7.85 60.63 -5.15
C PHE A 24 7.94 59.76 -3.89
N VAL A 25 8.42 60.31 -2.77
CA VAL A 25 8.50 59.60 -1.48
C VAL A 25 7.11 59.22 -0.97
N VAL A 26 6.15 60.15 -1.00
CA VAL A 26 4.76 59.88 -0.57
C VAL A 26 4.11 58.83 -1.48
N GLY A 27 4.32 58.91 -2.79
CA GLY A 27 3.85 57.89 -3.73
C GLY A 27 4.39 56.49 -3.41
N TRP A 28 5.68 56.37 -3.10
CA TRP A 28 6.29 55.11 -2.66
C TRP A 28 5.69 54.57 -1.36
N VAL A 29 5.50 55.44 -0.35
CA VAL A 29 4.89 55.04 0.93
C VAL A 29 3.46 54.54 0.72
N VAL A 30 2.65 55.21 -0.11
CA VAL A 30 1.29 54.77 -0.44
C VAL A 30 1.30 53.44 -1.18
N CYS A 31 2.19 53.25 -2.16
CA CYS A 31 2.33 51.98 -2.87
C CYS A 31 2.74 50.84 -1.94
N ILE A 32 3.72 51.05 -1.04
CA ILE A 32 4.15 50.03 -0.06
C ILE A 32 3.01 49.70 0.90
N ALA A 33 2.32 50.73 1.44
CA ALA A 33 1.19 50.54 2.35
C ALA A 33 0.03 49.77 1.67
N ALA A 34 -0.21 49.99 0.38
CA ALA A 34 -1.21 49.25 -0.39
C ALA A 34 -0.80 47.80 -0.69
N LEU A 35 0.51 47.53 -0.83
CA LEU A 35 1.03 46.17 -1.07
C LEU A 35 1.10 45.31 0.19
N LEU A 36 1.24 45.90 1.38
CA LEU A 36 1.32 45.15 2.64
C LEU A 36 0.11 44.23 2.89
N PRO A 37 -1.16 44.67 2.75
CA PRO A 37 -2.32 43.78 2.86
C PRO A 37 -2.31 42.68 1.81
N LEU A 38 -1.84 42.95 0.59
CA LEU A 38 -1.75 41.94 -0.48
C LEU A 38 -0.72 40.88 -0.13
N PHE A 39 0.47 41.27 0.35
CA PHE A 39 1.49 40.32 0.81
C PHE A 39 1.03 39.53 2.03
N TYR A 40 0.32 40.18 2.96
CA TYR A 40 -0.26 39.49 4.11
C TYR A 40 -1.34 38.48 3.68
N ALA A 41 -2.25 38.86 2.77
CA ALA A 41 -3.26 37.97 2.22
C ALA A 41 -2.64 36.81 1.43
N ALA A 42 -1.59 37.08 0.64
CA ALA A 42 -0.85 36.07 -0.10
C ALA A 42 -0.08 35.12 0.83
N SER A 43 0.53 35.64 1.90
CA SER A 43 1.19 34.84 2.92
C SER A 43 0.19 34.01 3.71
N TRP A 44 -0.96 34.58 4.05
CA TRP A 44 -2.04 33.88 4.75
C TRP A 44 -2.61 32.77 3.87
N ALA A 45 -3.00 33.09 2.62
CA ALA A 45 -3.45 32.10 1.65
C ALA A 45 -2.38 31.04 1.39
N GLY A 46 -1.11 31.44 1.30
CA GLY A 46 0.02 30.53 1.16
C GLY A 46 0.19 29.61 2.36
N SER A 47 -0.03 30.10 3.58
CA SER A 47 0.00 29.27 4.80
C SER A 47 -1.19 28.32 4.90
N GLU A 48 -2.36 28.74 4.42
CA GLU A 48 -3.58 27.93 4.46
C GLU A 48 -3.54 26.84 3.39
N VAL A 49 -3.23 27.22 2.15
CA VAL A 49 -3.00 26.28 1.04
C VAL A 49 -1.79 25.39 1.33
N GLY A 50 -0.78 25.95 1.99
CA GLY A 50 0.43 25.24 2.42
C GLY A 50 0.12 24.02 3.27
N LYS A 51 -0.94 23.99 4.07
CA LYS A 51 -1.30 22.81 4.87
C LYS A 51 -1.73 21.59 4.03
N PHE A 52 -2.08 21.80 2.77
CA PHE A 52 -2.50 20.73 1.85
C PHE A 52 -1.38 20.26 0.92
N GLN A 53 -0.20 20.89 0.95
CA GLN A 53 0.94 20.47 0.13
C GLN A 53 1.54 19.16 0.66
N LEU A 54 2.02 18.31 -0.25
CA LEU A 54 2.58 16.99 0.08
C LEU A 54 3.77 17.05 1.06
N THR A 55 4.51 18.16 1.11
CA THR A 55 5.68 18.34 1.98
C THR A 55 5.34 18.77 3.40
N THR A 56 4.13 19.27 3.65
CA THR A 56 3.73 19.96 4.89
C THR A 56 2.46 19.38 5.52
N TYR A 57 1.62 18.67 4.76
CA TYR A 57 0.36 18.12 5.24
C TYR A 57 0.55 17.20 6.46
N GLU A 58 1.63 16.41 6.49
CA GLU A 58 1.87 15.48 7.59
C GLU A 58 2.04 16.23 8.91
N ALA A 59 2.88 17.28 8.93
CA ALA A 59 3.10 18.08 10.12
C ALA A 59 1.81 18.77 10.58
N ALA A 60 1.04 19.34 9.64
CA ALA A 60 -0.26 19.96 9.92
C ALA A 60 -1.27 18.94 10.50
N THR A 61 -1.36 17.76 9.89
CA THR A 61 -2.24 16.67 10.32
C THR A 61 -1.87 16.16 11.71
N ARG A 62 -0.58 15.93 11.97
CA ARG A 62 -0.10 15.48 13.29
C ARG A 62 -0.35 16.52 14.37
N ASN A 63 -0.23 17.81 14.06
CA ASN A 63 -0.56 18.88 15.01
C ASN A 63 -2.06 18.91 15.33
N ALA A 64 -2.92 18.82 14.31
CA ALA A 64 -4.37 18.73 14.51
C ALA A 64 -4.77 17.49 15.33
N LEU A 65 -4.16 16.33 15.09
CA LEU A 65 -4.36 15.12 15.89
C LEU A 65 -3.97 15.32 17.36
N LYS A 66 -2.85 16.01 17.65
CA LYS A 66 -2.43 16.33 19.02
C LYS A 66 -3.41 17.27 19.73
N GLU A 67 -3.94 18.24 18.99
CA GLU A 67 -4.93 19.20 19.48
C GLU A 67 -6.36 18.61 19.56
N LYS A 68 -6.54 17.35 19.14
CA LYS A 68 -7.82 16.65 19.03
C LYS A 68 -8.79 17.31 18.03
N ASP A 69 -8.26 18.11 17.11
CA ASP A 69 -9.01 18.64 15.97
C ASP A 69 -9.03 17.61 14.83
N PHE A 70 -9.83 16.56 15.02
CA PHE A 70 -9.92 15.45 14.08
C PHE A 70 -10.55 15.86 12.73
N ALA A 71 -11.38 16.91 12.71
CA ALA A 71 -11.99 17.40 11.48
C ALA A 71 -10.92 18.04 10.57
N SER A 72 -10.09 18.93 11.12
CA SER A 72 -8.99 19.53 10.38
C SER A 72 -7.96 18.48 9.94
N ALA A 73 -7.66 17.49 10.79
CA ALA A 73 -6.77 16.39 10.41
C ALA A 73 -7.25 15.63 9.16
N LEU A 74 -8.56 15.35 9.08
CA LEU A 74 -9.17 14.74 7.89
C LEU A 74 -9.14 15.67 6.68
N GLU A 75 -9.42 16.96 6.86
CA GLU A 75 -9.39 17.95 5.79
C GLU A 75 -7.99 18.06 5.16
N TYR A 76 -6.93 18.08 5.98
CA TYR A 76 -5.55 18.10 5.50
C TYR A 76 -5.20 16.83 4.71
N CYS A 77 -5.65 15.66 5.19
CA CYS A 77 -5.49 14.40 4.48
C CYS A 77 -6.23 14.39 3.13
N ASP A 78 -7.46 14.90 3.09
CA ASP A 78 -8.26 15.00 1.85
C ASP A 78 -7.62 15.96 0.84
N GLY A 79 -7.08 17.08 1.31
CA GLY A 79 -6.34 18.00 0.46
C GLY A 79 -5.05 17.38 -0.07
N ALA A 80 -4.32 16.60 0.74
CA ALA A 80 -3.14 15.87 0.30
C ALA A 80 -3.47 14.81 -0.78
N ILE A 81 -4.60 14.09 -0.64
CA ILE A 81 -5.10 13.16 -1.66
C ILE A 81 -5.46 13.88 -2.95
N LYS A 82 -6.08 15.07 -2.88
CA LYS A 82 -6.43 15.86 -4.07
C LYS A 82 -5.22 16.50 -4.74
N ALA A 83 -4.24 16.92 -3.96
CA ALA A 83 -3.02 17.56 -4.44
C ALA A 83 -2.02 16.55 -5.01
N GLY A 84 -1.96 15.35 -4.46
CA GLY A 84 -1.25 14.23 -5.07
C GLY A 84 -2.07 13.66 -6.22
N HIS A 85 -1.47 13.47 -7.40
CA HIS A 85 -2.09 12.56 -8.37
C HIS A 85 -2.23 11.17 -7.71
N ASN A 86 -3.40 10.53 -7.88
CA ASN A 86 -3.72 9.21 -7.33
C ASN A 86 -2.48 8.32 -7.28
N HIS A 87 -2.13 7.82 -6.08
CA HIS A 87 -0.95 6.97 -5.79
C HIS A 87 0.41 7.69 -5.60
N SER A 88 0.42 8.85 -4.93
CA SER A 88 1.65 9.44 -4.41
C SER A 88 2.31 8.53 -3.35
N GLU A 89 3.62 8.72 -3.13
CA GLU A 89 4.44 7.99 -2.14
C GLU A 89 3.86 8.07 -0.70
N HIS A 90 2.97 9.03 -0.48
CA HIS A 90 2.37 9.35 0.82
C HIS A 90 1.04 8.64 1.08
N TRP A 91 0.47 7.92 0.11
CA TRP A 91 -0.88 7.36 0.21
C TRP A 91 -1.09 6.51 1.47
N GLY A 92 -0.18 5.57 1.76
CA GLY A 92 -0.26 4.75 2.96
C GLY A 92 -0.21 5.56 4.25
N ARG A 93 0.57 6.64 4.28
CA ARG A 93 0.66 7.55 5.44
C ARG A 93 -0.61 8.36 5.63
N VAL A 94 -1.18 8.91 4.55
CA VAL A 94 -2.45 9.64 4.61
C VAL A 94 -3.55 8.78 5.21
N HIS A 95 -3.71 7.55 4.74
CA HIS A 95 -4.69 6.61 5.27
C HIS A 95 -4.42 6.23 6.74
N THR A 96 -3.15 6.09 7.13
CA THR A 96 -2.78 5.87 8.53
C THR A 96 -3.22 7.05 9.42
N LEU A 97 -3.00 8.28 8.98
CA LEU A 97 -3.38 9.49 9.72
C LEU A 97 -4.91 9.68 9.78
N ARG A 98 -5.63 9.40 8.68
CA ARG A 98 -7.10 9.37 8.65
C ARG A 98 -7.66 8.34 9.62
N SER A 99 -7.03 7.17 9.70
CA SER A 99 -7.39 6.14 10.67
C SER A 99 -7.32 6.65 12.11
N TYR A 100 -6.22 7.33 12.49
CA TYR A 100 -6.11 7.97 13.81
C TYR A 100 -7.19 9.00 14.08
N ALA A 101 -7.50 9.87 13.11
CA ALA A 101 -8.56 10.87 13.24
C ALA A 101 -9.92 10.19 13.47
N TYR A 102 -10.27 9.17 12.69
CA TYR A 102 -11.52 8.43 12.87
C TYR A 102 -11.61 7.68 14.20
N VAL A 103 -10.49 7.12 14.71
CA VAL A 103 -10.44 6.57 16.08
C VAL A 103 -10.80 7.65 17.09
N GLY A 104 -10.19 8.83 16.99
CA GLY A 104 -10.47 9.98 17.86
C GLY A 104 -11.93 10.43 17.85
N MET A 105 -12.60 10.28 16.70
CA MET A 105 -14.03 10.56 16.54
C MET A 105 -14.96 9.39 16.93
N GLY A 106 -14.42 8.26 17.41
CA GLY A 106 -15.19 7.05 17.72
C GLY A 106 -15.73 6.29 16.49
N LYS A 107 -15.30 6.66 15.28
CA LYS A 107 -15.72 6.08 13.99
C LYS A 107 -14.86 4.86 13.64
N VAL A 108 -14.91 3.83 14.50
CA VAL A 108 -14.04 2.64 14.44
C VAL A 108 -14.06 1.93 13.08
N ASN A 109 -15.23 1.79 12.45
CA ASN A 109 -15.33 1.11 11.15
C ASN A 109 -14.59 1.87 10.05
N LEU A 110 -14.80 3.19 9.96
CA LEU A 110 -14.07 4.03 9.00
C LEU A 110 -12.57 3.99 9.28
N ALA A 111 -12.16 4.04 10.56
CA ALA A 111 -10.75 3.92 10.90
C ALA A 111 -10.12 2.58 10.46
N ALA A 112 -10.89 1.49 10.53
CA ALA A 112 -10.47 0.19 10.05
C ALA A 112 -10.30 0.16 8.52
N ASP A 113 -11.25 0.74 7.77
CA ASP A 113 -11.17 0.80 6.30
C ASP A 113 -9.95 1.60 5.84
N GLU A 114 -9.67 2.72 6.50
CA GLU A 114 -8.47 3.52 6.23
C GLU A 114 -7.19 2.73 6.51
N LEU A 115 -7.11 2.06 7.66
CA LEU A 115 -5.88 1.33 8.01
C LEU A 115 -5.65 0.12 7.10
N ILE A 116 -6.73 -0.50 6.66
CA ILE A 116 -6.73 -1.54 5.64
C ILE A 116 -6.13 -1.01 4.32
N GLN A 117 -6.57 0.15 3.84
CA GLN A 117 -6.01 0.79 2.65
C GLN A 117 -4.53 1.16 2.82
N ALA A 118 -4.12 1.58 4.01
CA ALA A 118 -2.73 1.84 4.33
C ALA A 118 -1.86 0.56 4.23
N GLY A 119 -2.30 -0.53 4.85
CA GLY A 119 -1.58 -1.80 4.82
C GLY A 119 -1.45 -2.37 3.41
N ASP A 120 -2.52 -2.24 2.61
CA ASP A 120 -2.53 -2.65 1.22
C ASP A 120 -1.53 -1.86 0.36
N PHE A 121 -1.48 -0.54 0.54
CA PHE A 121 -0.46 0.30 -0.10
C PHE A 121 0.95 -0.14 0.29
N PHE A 122 1.25 -0.25 1.58
CA PHE A 122 2.61 -0.57 2.04
C PHE A 122 3.05 -1.99 1.66
N MET A 123 2.14 -2.95 1.56
CA MET A 123 2.44 -4.28 1.04
C MET A 123 2.97 -4.23 -0.40
N ARG A 124 2.31 -3.44 -1.27
CA ARG A 124 2.66 -3.34 -2.71
C ARG A 124 3.86 -2.45 -2.97
N ARG A 125 3.97 -1.42 -2.14
CA ARG A 125 4.89 -0.30 -2.28
C ARG A 125 5.82 -0.23 -1.08
N TYR A 126 6.35 -1.38 -0.66
CA TYR A 126 7.13 -1.51 0.57
C TYR A 126 8.36 -0.59 0.63
N TYR A 127 8.94 -0.27 -0.52
CA TYR A 127 10.07 0.66 -0.63
C TYR A 127 9.71 2.09 -0.17
N TYR A 128 8.42 2.44 -0.19
CA TYR A 128 7.89 3.71 0.30
C TYR A 128 7.48 3.68 1.78
N SER A 129 7.61 2.53 2.45
CA SER A 129 7.34 2.43 3.89
C SER A 129 8.58 2.82 4.69
N GLU A 130 8.57 4.04 5.25
CA GLU A 130 9.63 4.52 6.12
C GLU A 130 9.59 3.82 7.50
N GLN A 131 10.71 3.88 8.24
CA GLN A 131 10.79 3.28 9.58
C GLN A 131 9.72 3.82 10.55
N GLN A 132 9.26 5.05 10.34
CA GLN A 132 8.15 5.60 11.13
C GLN A 132 6.83 4.88 10.81
N ASP A 133 6.50 4.70 9.53
CA ASP A 133 5.28 4.01 9.10
C ASP A 133 5.28 2.55 9.60
N ARG A 134 6.42 1.86 9.47
CA ARG A 134 6.62 0.48 9.97
C ARG A 134 6.42 0.32 11.48
N ARG A 135 6.45 1.41 12.25
CA ARG A 135 6.16 1.41 13.70
C ARG A 135 4.75 1.87 14.01
N GLU A 136 4.27 2.88 13.30
CA GLU A 136 2.97 3.50 13.56
C GLU A 136 1.81 2.63 13.10
N VAL A 137 1.87 2.07 11.88
CA VAL A 137 0.77 1.29 11.31
C VAL A 137 0.48 0.02 12.12
N PRO A 138 1.48 -0.80 12.52
CA PRO A 138 1.20 -2.01 13.30
C PRO A 138 0.65 -1.68 14.70
N ARG A 139 1.08 -0.57 15.30
CA ARG A 139 0.55 -0.10 16.58
C ARG A 139 -0.90 0.35 16.46
N ALA A 140 -1.24 1.11 15.41
CA ALA A 140 -2.62 1.48 15.11
C ALA A 140 -3.50 0.23 14.91
N ALA A 141 -2.96 -0.77 14.19
CA ALA A 141 -3.66 -2.02 13.94
C ALA A 141 -3.96 -2.81 15.21
N GLN A 142 -3.02 -2.88 16.15
CA GLN A 142 -3.25 -3.53 17.43
C GLN A 142 -4.33 -2.81 18.26
N VAL A 143 -4.30 -1.47 18.30
CA VAL A 143 -5.33 -0.68 19.01
C VAL A 143 -6.71 -0.91 18.39
N LEU A 144 -6.83 -0.78 17.06
CA LEU A 144 -8.08 -0.96 16.36
C LEU A 144 -8.58 -2.41 16.40
N GLY A 145 -7.69 -3.39 16.24
CA GLY A 145 -8.00 -4.81 16.35
C GLY A 145 -8.59 -5.14 17.72
N ASN A 146 -8.01 -4.63 18.80
CA ASN A 146 -8.57 -4.82 20.14
C ASN A 146 -9.94 -4.13 20.32
N LEU A 147 -10.12 -2.91 19.81
CA LEU A 147 -11.42 -2.22 19.85
C LEU A 147 -12.51 -2.97 19.07
N LEU A 148 -12.16 -3.58 17.93
CA LEU A 148 -13.07 -4.39 17.12
C LEU A 148 -13.42 -5.71 17.81
N LEU A 149 -12.43 -6.37 18.44
CA LEU A 149 -12.67 -7.57 19.24
C LEU A 149 -13.61 -7.30 20.42
N GLN A 150 -13.43 -6.19 21.13
CA GLN A 150 -14.34 -5.76 22.21
C GLN A 150 -15.77 -5.52 21.72
N LYS A 151 -15.95 -5.16 20.44
CA LYS A 151 -17.25 -4.99 19.79
C LYS A 151 -17.81 -6.27 19.18
N GLY A 152 -17.09 -7.39 19.27
CA GLY A 152 -17.48 -8.68 18.68
C GLY A 152 -17.23 -8.79 17.18
N ASP A 153 -16.53 -7.84 16.56
CA ASP A 153 -16.21 -7.86 15.12
C ASP A 153 -14.83 -8.51 14.88
N SER A 154 -14.76 -9.83 15.07
CA SER A 154 -13.50 -10.58 14.93
C SER A 154 -12.99 -10.61 13.49
N ALA A 155 -13.89 -10.65 12.50
CA ALA A 155 -13.53 -10.66 11.08
C ALA A 155 -12.80 -9.38 10.69
N ARG A 156 -13.32 -8.21 11.08
CA ARG A 156 -12.68 -6.93 10.80
C ARG A 156 -11.46 -6.68 11.67
N ALA A 157 -11.44 -7.19 12.90
CA ALA A 157 -10.23 -7.18 13.73
C ALA A 157 -9.09 -7.93 13.02
N LEU A 158 -9.36 -9.13 12.50
CA LEU A 158 -8.38 -9.92 11.76
C LEU A 158 -7.91 -9.20 10.48
N ALA A 159 -8.81 -8.54 9.76
CA ALA A 159 -8.49 -7.72 8.59
C ALA A 159 -7.48 -6.61 8.92
N VAL A 160 -7.76 -5.85 9.98
CA VAL A 160 -6.92 -4.73 10.42
C VAL A 160 -5.57 -5.22 10.94
N LEU A 161 -5.55 -6.30 11.72
CA LEU A 161 -4.31 -6.91 12.22
C LEU A 161 -3.45 -7.44 11.07
N SER A 162 -4.07 -8.00 10.03
CA SER A 162 -3.39 -8.45 8.81
C SER A 162 -2.76 -7.27 8.06
N ALA A 163 -3.51 -6.18 7.87
CA ALA A 163 -3.01 -4.95 7.25
C ALA A 163 -1.83 -4.34 8.03
N GLY A 164 -1.94 -4.29 9.37
CA GLY A 164 -0.86 -3.84 10.25
C GLY A 164 0.40 -4.69 10.14
N ALA A 165 0.25 -6.02 10.07
CA ALA A 165 1.36 -6.93 9.90
C ALA A 165 2.09 -6.71 8.57
N MET A 166 1.35 -6.58 7.46
CA MET A 166 1.96 -6.34 6.15
C MET A 166 2.71 -5.00 6.11
N ALA A 167 2.13 -3.96 6.70
CA ALA A 167 2.77 -2.65 6.79
C ALA A 167 4.01 -2.63 7.72
N SER A 168 4.16 -3.59 8.63
CA SER A 168 5.32 -3.65 9.53
C SER A 168 6.64 -3.98 8.79
N GLY A 169 6.53 -4.66 7.65
CA GLY A 169 7.67 -5.25 6.94
C GLY A 169 8.23 -6.52 7.59
N ASP A 170 7.71 -6.94 8.75
CA ASP A 170 8.01 -8.23 9.39
C ASP A 170 6.73 -8.87 9.95
N PRO A 171 5.85 -9.37 9.05
CA PRO A 171 4.57 -9.92 9.46
C PRO A 171 4.70 -11.18 10.34
N VAL A 172 5.81 -11.92 10.23
CA VAL A 172 6.07 -13.11 11.06
C VAL A 172 6.34 -12.70 12.51
N ALA A 173 7.20 -11.70 12.72
CA ALA A 173 7.44 -11.18 14.06
C ALA A 173 6.16 -10.55 14.64
N PHE A 174 5.43 -9.76 13.85
CA PHE A 174 4.17 -9.18 14.28
C PHE A 174 3.16 -10.24 14.74
N LEU A 175 2.94 -11.30 13.94
CA LEU A 175 2.03 -12.38 14.31
C LEU A 175 2.52 -13.15 15.54
N SER A 176 3.83 -13.39 15.66
CA SER A 176 4.42 -14.02 16.83
C SER A 176 4.13 -13.23 18.10
N ASP A 177 4.35 -11.91 18.06
CA ASP A 177 4.13 -11.03 19.20
C ASP A 177 2.64 -10.90 19.52
N LEU A 178 1.79 -10.82 18.49
CA LEU A 178 0.34 -10.82 18.66
C LEU A 178 -0.14 -12.11 19.33
N ALA A 179 0.33 -13.27 18.86
CA ALA A 179 0.00 -14.57 19.44
C ALA A 179 0.56 -14.73 20.86
N ALA A 180 1.69 -14.13 21.20
CA ALA A 180 2.21 -14.17 22.56
C ALA A 180 1.38 -13.31 23.53
N ASN A 181 0.95 -12.13 23.08
CA ASN A 181 0.38 -11.09 23.96
C ASN A 181 -1.17 -11.08 24.00
N LEU A 182 -1.86 -11.68 23.04
CA LEU A 182 -3.32 -11.77 23.08
C LEU A 182 -3.80 -12.72 24.19
N GLY A 183 -4.81 -12.27 24.94
CA GLY A 183 -5.50 -13.09 25.93
C GLY A 183 -6.26 -14.27 25.29
N PRO A 184 -6.53 -15.35 26.04
CA PRO A 184 -7.20 -16.54 25.52
C PRO A 184 -8.55 -16.28 24.84
N GLU A 185 -9.33 -15.33 25.38
CA GLU A 185 -10.62 -14.92 24.82
C GLU A 185 -10.46 -14.35 23.40
N HIS A 186 -9.59 -13.35 23.22
CA HIS A 186 -9.33 -12.76 21.91
C HIS A 186 -8.72 -13.76 20.92
N LYS A 187 -7.87 -14.68 21.39
CA LYS A 187 -7.33 -15.77 20.55
C LYS A 187 -8.44 -16.69 20.04
N SER A 188 -9.40 -17.05 20.90
CA SER A 188 -10.55 -17.86 20.51
C SER A 188 -11.44 -17.13 19.50
N LEU A 189 -11.64 -15.82 19.67
CA LEU A 189 -12.40 -15.00 18.71
C LEU A 189 -11.73 -14.92 17.33
N LEU A 190 -10.41 -14.79 17.27
CA LEU A 190 -9.67 -14.66 16.00
C LEU A 190 -9.44 -16.00 15.31
N TRP A 191 -9.05 -17.02 16.05
CA TRP A 191 -8.50 -18.27 15.49
C TRP A 191 -9.29 -19.52 15.87
N GLN A 192 -10.34 -19.39 16.69
CA GLN A 192 -11.24 -20.50 17.04
C GLN A 192 -10.52 -21.74 17.62
N GLY A 193 -9.40 -21.52 18.31
CA GLY A 193 -8.54 -22.60 18.85
C GLY A 193 -7.61 -23.26 17.83
N GLY A 194 -7.62 -22.79 16.59
CA GLY A 194 -6.67 -23.15 15.54
C GLY A 194 -5.32 -22.44 15.68
N GLU A 195 -4.50 -22.59 14.64
CA GLU A 195 -3.19 -21.94 14.54
C GLU A 195 -3.35 -20.41 14.37
N PRO A 196 -2.49 -19.59 15.00
CA PRO A 196 -2.47 -18.17 14.71
C PRO A 196 -2.19 -17.90 13.25
N TYR A 197 -3.03 -17.11 12.60
CA TYR A 197 -2.83 -16.71 11.21
C TYR A 197 -3.25 -15.26 10.95
N LEU A 198 -2.74 -14.72 9.84
CA LEU A 198 -3.10 -13.45 9.23
C LEU A 198 -3.29 -13.63 7.73
N PHE A 199 -4.07 -12.77 7.11
CA PHE A 199 -4.16 -12.71 5.65
C PHE A 199 -2.98 -11.95 5.06
N LEU A 200 -2.33 -12.55 4.06
CA LEU A 200 -1.29 -11.90 3.27
C LEU A 200 -1.92 -11.01 2.20
N THR A 201 -2.93 -11.54 1.53
CA THR A 201 -3.63 -10.89 0.41
C THR A 201 -5.14 -10.91 0.67
N PRO A 202 -5.67 -9.99 1.49
CA PRO A 202 -7.06 -10.03 1.92
C PRO A 202 -8.11 -9.76 0.83
N PHE A 203 -7.71 -9.47 -0.41
CA PHE A 203 -8.57 -9.17 -1.57
C PHE A 203 -9.66 -8.14 -1.23
N ILE A 204 -9.24 -6.90 -0.97
CA ILE A 204 -10.10 -5.91 -0.32
C ILE A 204 -10.96 -5.14 -1.33
N ASP A 205 -10.38 -4.39 -2.27
CA ASP A 205 -11.23 -3.47 -3.06
C ASP A 205 -10.98 -3.45 -4.57
N ALA A 206 -9.85 -3.94 -5.09
CA ALA A 206 -9.55 -3.80 -6.51
C ALA A 206 -9.00 -5.05 -7.21
N VAL A 207 -9.44 -5.22 -8.47
CA VAL A 207 -9.00 -6.22 -9.43
C VAL A 207 -7.57 -5.96 -9.93
N GLU A 208 -7.13 -4.70 -9.92
CA GLU A 208 -5.75 -4.28 -10.29
C GLU A 208 -4.68 -4.99 -9.45
N ASP A 209 -5.13 -5.62 -8.37
CA ASP A 209 -4.37 -6.23 -7.30
C ASP A 209 -4.48 -7.75 -7.29
N GLY A 210 -5.18 -8.26 -8.29
CA GLY A 210 -5.33 -9.68 -8.52
C GLY A 210 -4.07 -10.33 -9.09
N PRO A 211 -4.15 -11.67 -9.27
CA PRO A 211 -3.07 -12.43 -9.85
C PRO A 211 -2.75 -11.89 -11.24
N LYS A 212 -1.48 -11.61 -11.49
CA LYS A 212 -0.98 -11.16 -12.80
C LYS A 212 -0.16 -12.24 -13.45
N LEU A 213 -0.23 -12.32 -14.77
CA LEU A 213 0.66 -13.16 -15.56
C LEU A 213 2.08 -12.59 -15.49
N ILE A 214 2.98 -13.27 -14.79
CA ILE A 214 4.37 -12.86 -14.57
C ILE A 214 5.30 -13.53 -15.59
N VAL A 215 5.02 -14.79 -15.91
CA VAL A 215 5.75 -15.59 -16.91
C VAL A 215 4.72 -16.21 -17.85
N ASN A 216 4.95 -16.12 -19.15
CA ASN A 216 4.05 -16.65 -20.17
C ASN A 216 4.80 -17.43 -21.25
N GLU A 217 5.37 -18.57 -20.89
CA GLU A 217 6.10 -19.41 -21.87
C GLU A 217 5.18 -20.02 -22.92
N GLN A 218 3.89 -20.11 -22.60
CA GLN A 218 2.89 -20.75 -23.46
C GLN A 218 2.14 -19.74 -24.34
N ASP A 219 2.41 -18.43 -24.26
CA ASP A 219 1.65 -17.37 -24.93
C ASP A 219 0.12 -17.44 -24.70
N ARG A 220 -0.30 -17.79 -23.48
CA ARG A 220 -1.72 -17.73 -23.10
C ARG A 220 -2.20 -16.28 -23.06
N ALA A 221 -3.39 -16.04 -23.61
CA ALA A 221 -4.15 -14.86 -23.22
C ALA A 221 -4.72 -15.07 -21.81
N ALA A 222 -4.70 -14.00 -21.01
CA ALA A 222 -5.28 -13.98 -19.68
C ALA A 222 -6.27 -12.82 -19.59
N ASP A 223 -7.48 -13.10 -19.11
CA ASP A 223 -8.47 -12.06 -18.88
C ASP A 223 -8.12 -11.23 -17.65
N ALA A 224 -8.78 -10.08 -17.51
CA ALA A 224 -8.68 -9.30 -16.28
C ALA A 224 -9.20 -10.14 -15.09
N PRO A 225 -8.53 -10.11 -13.93
CA PRO A 225 -9.03 -10.81 -12.76
C PRO A 225 -10.44 -10.34 -12.36
N VAL A 226 -11.24 -11.21 -11.77
CA VAL A 226 -12.59 -10.90 -11.31
C VAL A 226 -12.68 -11.14 -9.82
N LEU A 227 -12.88 -10.06 -9.05
CA LEU A 227 -13.08 -10.12 -7.61
C LEU A 227 -14.54 -10.46 -7.29
N THR A 228 -14.74 -11.59 -6.62
CA THR A 228 -16.01 -11.93 -5.99
C THR A 228 -15.97 -11.46 -4.54
N ASN A 229 -16.65 -10.35 -4.26
CA ASN A 229 -16.74 -9.77 -2.93
C ASN A 229 -17.67 -10.58 -2.03
N ALA A 230 -17.24 -10.74 -0.77
CA ALA A 230 -17.98 -11.37 0.31
C ALA A 230 -17.83 -10.54 1.59
N ALA A 231 -18.81 -10.64 2.48
CA ALA A 231 -18.78 -9.95 3.78
C ALA A 231 -17.63 -10.45 4.66
N VAL A 232 -17.34 -11.75 4.61
CA VAL A 232 -16.24 -12.39 5.32
C VAL A 232 -15.00 -12.44 4.42
N LEU A 233 -13.86 -11.97 4.90
CA LEU A 233 -12.62 -11.94 4.11
C LEU A 233 -12.21 -13.31 3.58
N SER A 234 -12.29 -14.37 4.39
CA SER A 234 -11.94 -15.74 3.98
C SER A 234 -12.80 -16.30 2.85
N GLU A 235 -13.98 -15.71 2.62
CA GLU A 235 -14.90 -16.11 1.56
C GLU A 235 -14.71 -15.33 0.26
N ARG A 236 -13.92 -14.25 0.30
CA ARG A 236 -13.58 -13.48 -0.89
C ARG A 236 -12.75 -14.33 -1.83
N LYS A 237 -12.94 -14.11 -3.12
CA LYS A 237 -12.28 -14.90 -4.17
C LYS A 237 -11.87 -13.99 -5.30
N ILE A 238 -10.75 -14.31 -5.92
CA ILE A 238 -10.38 -13.70 -7.18
C ILE A 238 -10.19 -14.79 -8.23
N SER A 239 -10.80 -14.62 -9.39
CA SER A 239 -10.73 -15.58 -10.49
C SER A 239 -10.01 -14.96 -11.67
N ILE A 240 -9.28 -15.75 -12.43
CA ILE A 240 -8.69 -15.34 -13.70
C ILE A 240 -8.87 -16.48 -14.70
N ASP A 241 -9.32 -16.11 -15.90
CA ASP A 241 -9.48 -17.05 -17.00
C ASP A 241 -8.23 -17.02 -17.88
N LEU A 242 -7.69 -18.20 -18.15
CA LEU A 242 -6.54 -18.42 -19.01
C LEU A 242 -7.00 -19.17 -20.25
N ALA A 243 -6.68 -18.63 -21.43
CA ALA A 243 -6.95 -19.30 -22.70
C ALA A 243 -6.18 -20.62 -22.83
N ALA A 244 -6.66 -21.51 -23.69
CA ALA A 244 -5.93 -22.72 -24.06
C ALA A 244 -4.63 -22.35 -24.79
N SER A 245 -3.59 -23.16 -24.61
CA SER A 245 -2.38 -23.04 -25.43
C SER A 245 -1.83 -24.41 -25.84
N PRO A 246 -1.42 -24.57 -27.12
CA PRO A 246 -0.72 -25.76 -27.57
C PRO A 246 0.79 -25.73 -27.29
N LYS A 247 1.33 -24.62 -26.74
CA LYS A 247 2.76 -24.47 -26.47
C LYS A 247 3.16 -25.15 -25.16
N GLU A 248 4.34 -25.75 -25.16
CA GLU A 248 4.97 -26.30 -23.95
C GLU A 248 5.44 -25.19 -23.00
N GLY A 249 5.82 -25.56 -21.77
CA GLY A 249 6.29 -24.64 -20.74
C GLY A 249 5.24 -24.37 -19.65
N ASN A 250 5.44 -23.32 -18.86
CA ASN A 250 4.54 -22.90 -17.77
C ASN A 250 4.09 -21.44 -17.92
N CYS A 251 2.87 -21.15 -17.47
CA CYS A 251 2.37 -19.80 -17.23
C CYS A 251 2.34 -19.55 -15.72
N TRP A 252 2.97 -18.48 -15.25
CA TRP A 252 3.03 -18.18 -13.81
C TRP A 252 2.14 -16.99 -13.52
N LEU A 253 1.16 -17.21 -12.64
CA LEU A 253 0.35 -16.16 -12.07
C LEU A 253 0.89 -15.80 -10.70
N GLY A 254 1.14 -14.53 -10.44
CA GLY A 254 1.71 -14.05 -9.19
C GLY A 254 0.85 -12.97 -8.54
N LEU A 255 0.75 -13.03 -7.22
CA LEU A 255 0.28 -11.95 -6.35
C LEU A 255 1.50 -11.31 -5.68
N PRO A 256 1.57 -9.98 -5.59
CA PRO A 256 2.63 -9.32 -4.85
C PRO A 256 2.56 -9.73 -3.36
N ALA A 257 3.72 -9.97 -2.77
CA ALA A 257 3.87 -10.23 -1.35
C ALA A 257 5.09 -9.46 -0.82
N TYR A 258 5.13 -9.23 0.49
CA TYR A 258 6.31 -8.68 1.15
C TYR A 258 6.46 -9.32 2.53
N ILE A 259 7.18 -10.45 2.57
CA ILE A 259 7.39 -11.22 3.80
C ILE A 259 8.88 -11.42 3.99
N GLY A 260 9.46 -10.80 5.03
CA GLY A 260 10.84 -11.04 5.40
C GLY A 260 11.11 -12.50 5.72
N LEU A 261 12.26 -13.02 5.27
CA LEU A 261 12.71 -14.35 5.64
C LEU A 261 13.01 -14.38 7.14
N SER A 262 12.14 -15.04 7.91
CA SER A 262 12.28 -15.16 9.35
C SER A 262 13.07 -16.40 9.74
N LYS A 263 13.88 -16.26 10.80
CA LYS A 263 14.47 -17.41 11.52
C LYS A 263 13.43 -18.16 12.36
N LYS A 264 12.26 -17.57 12.61
CA LYS A 264 11.14 -18.25 13.28
C LYS A 264 10.40 -19.11 12.24
N PRO A 265 9.94 -20.31 12.60
CA PRO A 265 9.13 -21.13 11.71
C PRO A 265 7.77 -20.44 11.46
N PHE A 266 7.36 -20.43 10.20
CA PHE A 266 6.04 -20.00 9.75
C PHE A 266 5.61 -20.83 8.55
N GLY A 267 4.32 -20.86 8.29
CA GLY A 267 3.76 -21.50 7.11
C GLY A 267 2.96 -20.52 6.25
N ILE A 268 2.80 -20.88 4.99
CA ILE A 268 1.89 -20.21 4.05
C ILE A 268 0.84 -21.22 3.61
N ARG A 269 -0.44 -20.89 3.81
CA ARG A 269 -1.56 -21.70 3.36
C ARG A 269 -2.39 -20.96 2.34
N MET A 270 -2.83 -21.66 1.30
CA MET A 270 -3.62 -21.09 0.23
C MET A 270 -4.56 -22.13 -0.37
N ARG A 271 -5.77 -21.72 -0.72
CA ARG A 271 -6.74 -22.58 -1.42
C ARG A 271 -6.98 -22.06 -2.82
N ILE A 272 -6.82 -22.97 -3.79
CA ILE A 272 -6.97 -22.66 -5.22
C ILE A 272 -7.91 -23.68 -5.84
N LYS A 273 -8.84 -23.20 -6.65
CA LYS A 273 -9.70 -24.02 -7.49
C LYS A 273 -9.30 -23.82 -8.94
N SER A 274 -9.09 -24.91 -9.68
CA SER A 274 -8.72 -24.92 -11.09
C SER A 274 -9.63 -25.91 -11.81
N SER A 275 -10.08 -25.56 -13.02
CA SER A 275 -10.90 -26.49 -13.82
C SER A 275 -10.07 -27.66 -14.37
N THR A 276 -8.82 -27.44 -14.78
CA THR A 276 -7.91 -28.47 -15.32
C THR A 276 -6.48 -27.96 -15.54
N PRO A 277 -5.45 -28.81 -15.38
CA PRO A 277 -5.16 -29.62 -14.18
C PRO A 277 -4.83 -28.72 -12.95
N PRO A 278 -4.67 -29.27 -11.74
CA PRO A 278 -4.30 -28.49 -10.57
C PRO A 278 -2.94 -27.81 -10.78
N PRO A 279 -2.84 -26.49 -10.59
CA PRO A 279 -1.56 -25.83 -10.72
C PRO A 279 -0.62 -26.21 -9.57
N SER A 280 0.66 -25.86 -9.68
CA SER A 280 1.57 -25.91 -8.54
C SER A 280 1.61 -24.57 -7.84
N LEU A 281 1.66 -24.52 -6.51
CA LEU A 281 1.90 -23.26 -5.81
C LEU A 281 3.34 -22.82 -6.09
N TYR A 282 3.51 -21.52 -6.27
CA TYR A 282 4.75 -20.85 -6.58
C TYR A 282 5.06 -19.79 -5.53
N LEU A 283 6.29 -19.79 -5.02
CA LEU A 283 6.84 -18.74 -4.15
C LEU A 283 8.08 -18.15 -4.83
N SER A 284 8.10 -16.83 -5.00
CA SER A 284 9.26 -16.07 -5.46
C SER A 284 9.97 -15.45 -4.28
N PHE A 285 11.30 -15.49 -4.33
CA PHE A 285 12.18 -14.84 -3.37
C PHE A 285 13.02 -13.79 -4.07
N TRP A 286 13.23 -12.66 -3.39
CA TRP A 286 14.14 -11.61 -3.83
C TRP A 286 15.17 -11.32 -2.75
N PHE A 287 16.44 -11.25 -3.17
CA PHE A 287 17.58 -10.93 -2.31
C PHE A 287 18.20 -9.62 -2.80
N GLU A 288 17.91 -8.53 -2.10
CA GLU A 288 18.24 -7.17 -2.54
C GLU A 288 19.76 -6.95 -2.68
N SER A 289 20.56 -7.33 -1.67
CA SER A 289 22.01 -7.13 -1.68
C SER A 289 22.72 -7.81 -2.86
N PRO A 290 22.45 -9.10 -3.16
CA PRO A 290 23.05 -9.76 -4.33
C PRO A 290 22.28 -9.55 -5.64
N GLN A 291 21.13 -8.86 -5.63
CA GLN A 291 20.21 -8.72 -6.76
C GLN A 291 19.86 -10.05 -7.43
N LYS A 292 19.54 -11.07 -6.62
CA LYS A 292 19.20 -12.41 -7.09
C LYS A 292 17.75 -12.74 -6.76
N SER A 293 17.14 -13.56 -7.61
CA SER A 293 15.88 -14.22 -7.32
C SER A 293 16.07 -15.71 -7.13
N ALA A 294 15.21 -16.31 -6.33
CA ALA A 294 15.05 -17.76 -6.25
C ALA A 294 13.57 -18.09 -6.26
N THR A 295 13.25 -19.35 -6.53
CA THR A 295 11.86 -19.80 -6.58
C THR A 295 11.71 -21.13 -5.87
N THR A 296 10.50 -21.39 -5.39
CA THR A 296 10.10 -22.70 -4.87
C THR A 296 8.73 -23.03 -5.43
N THR A 297 8.59 -24.25 -5.93
CA THR A 297 7.31 -24.80 -6.34
C THR A 297 6.88 -25.88 -5.36
N GLN A 298 5.60 -25.91 -5.06
CA GLN A 298 4.96 -26.96 -4.27
C GLN A 298 3.89 -27.61 -5.16
N PRO A 299 3.98 -28.93 -5.42
CA PRO A 299 2.97 -29.61 -6.21
C PRO A 299 1.61 -29.56 -5.50
N ALA A 300 0.54 -29.73 -6.28
CA ALA A 300 -0.82 -29.76 -5.77
C ALA A 300 -0.99 -30.81 -4.64
N GLY A 301 -1.64 -30.38 -3.56
CA GLY A 301 -2.09 -31.26 -2.49
C GLY A 301 -3.37 -32.01 -2.86
N ALA A 302 -4.08 -32.47 -1.85
CA ALA A 302 -5.40 -33.08 -2.04
C ALA A 302 -6.43 -32.02 -2.46
N THR A 303 -7.26 -32.37 -3.44
CA THR A 303 -8.43 -31.58 -3.84
C THR A 303 -9.65 -32.08 -3.07
N ASP A 304 -10.41 -31.16 -2.48
CA ASP A 304 -11.67 -31.48 -1.79
C ASP A 304 -12.82 -31.74 -2.77
N ALA A 305 -13.98 -32.16 -2.23
CA ALA A 305 -15.16 -32.49 -3.02
C ALA A 305 -15.72 -31.29 -3.81
N ASP A 306 -15.43 -30.06 -3.38
CA ASP A 306 -15.86 -28.83 -4.05
C ASP A 306 -14.85 -28.36 -5.11
N GLY A 307 -13.77 -29.11 -5.33
CA GLY A 307 -12.73 -28.83 -6.31
C GLY A 307 -11.66 -27.86 -5.82
N TRP A 308 -11.57 -27.58 -4.52
CA TRP A 308 -10.50 -26.75 -3.96
C TRP A 308 -9.31 -27.61 -3.57
N THR A 309 -8.14 -27.23 -4.05
CA THR A 309 -6.87 -27.77 -3.61
C THR A 309 -6.29 -26.87 -2.53
N GLU A 310 -5.98 -27.45 -1.38
CA GLU A 310 -5.23 -26.76 -0.33
C GLU A 310 -3.73 -26.96 -0.53
N TYR A 311 -3.00 -25.86 -0.50
CA TYR A 311 -1.55 -25.81 -0.53
C TYR A 311 -1.09 -25.31 0.82
N ASP A 312 -0.37 -26.15 1.55
CA ASP A 312 0.23 -25.80 2.83
C ASP A 312 1.75 -25.95 2.72
N VAL A 313 2.46 -24.82 2.80
CA VAL A 313 3.91 -24.77 2.75
C VAL A 313 4.44 -24.38 4.12
N GLN A 314 4.80 -25.39 4.90
CA GLN A 314 5.51 -25.26 6.16
C GLN A 314 6.97 -25.62 5.96
N ARG A 315 7.86 -24.62 5.97
CA ARG A 315 9.29 -24.80 5.68
C ARG A 315 10.16 -23.91 6.57
N GLU A 316 11.42 -24.31 6.75
CA GLU A 316 12.43 -23.43 7.35
C GLU A 316 12.98 -22.47 6.27
N PHE A 317 12.13 -21.58 5.74
CA PHE A 317 12.43 -20.76 4.56
C PHE A 317 13.79 -20.05 4.62
N TYR A 318 14.11 -19.42 5.76
CA TYR A 318 15.41 -18.75 5.94
C TYR A 318 16.57 -19.74 5.83
N LYS A 319 16.48 -20.91 6.48
CA LYS A 319 17.55 -21.91 6.47
C LYS A 319 17.76 -22.48 5.07
N GLU A 320 16.68 -22.90 4.40
CA GLU A 320 16.74 -23.41 3.03
C GLU A 320 17.38 -22.39 2.07
N ARG A 321 16.94 -21.12 2.14
CA ARG A 321 17.51 -20.06 1.30
C ARG A 321 18.94 -19.69 1.70
N ASN A 322 19.28 -19.77 2.98
CA ASN A 322 20.65 -19.52 3.45
C ASN A 322 21.63 -20.59 2.97
N GLU A 323 21.22 -21.87 3.00
CA GLU A 323 22.01 -22.97 2.47
C GLU A 323 22.28 -22.81 0.96
N GLU A 324 21.23 -22.50 0.19
CA GLU A 324 21.35 -22.21 -1.24
C GLU A 324 22.23 -20.97 -1.52
N ALA A 325 22.01 -19.89 -0.78
CA ALA A 325 22.78 -18.65 -0.94
C ALA A 325 24.26 -18.87 -0.64
N THR A 326 24.57 -19.59 0.45
CA THR A 326 25.93 -19.94 0.85
C THR A 326 26.63 -20.79 -0.21
N ALA A 327 25.93 -21.81 -0.74
CA ALA A 327 26.47 -22.66 -1.81
C ALA A 327 26.79 -21.87 -3.10
N ASN A 328 26.06 -20.78 -3.34
CA ASN A 328 26.22 -19.92 -4.52
C ASN A 328 27.03 -18.64 -4.24
N GLY A 329 27.68 -18.53 -3.07
CA GLY A 329 28.59 -17.44 -2.72
C GLY A 329 27.94 -16.08 -2.45
N TYR A 330 26.69 -16.05 -1.94
CA TYR A 330 26.01 -14.80 -1.55
C TYR A 330 25.27 -14.91 -0.22
N SER A 331 24.83 -13.78 0.33
CA SER A 331 24.06 -13.72 1.59
C SER A 331 22.55 -13.68 1.31
N CYS A 332 21.77 -14.42 2.12
CA CYS A 332 20.31 -14.35 2.12
C CYS A 332 19.75 -13.26 3.06
N GLU A 333 20.62 -12.49 3.72
CA GLU A 333 20.22 -11.45 4.68
C GLU A 333 19.35 -10.39 3.99
N GLY A 334 18.25 -10.02 4.65
CA GLY A 334 17.25 -9.11 4.09
C GLY A 334 16.44 -9.71 2.93
N GLY A 335 16.56 -11.01 2.66
CA GLY A 335 15.74 -11.71 1.68
C GLY A 335 14.26 -11.67 2.04
N ILE A 336 13.42 -11.62 1.01
CA ILE A 336 11.97 -11.54 1.14
C ILE A 336 11.29 -12.56 0.23
N ILE A 337 10.09 -13.02 0.61
CA ILE A 337 9.13 -13.57 -0.33
C ILE A 337 8.43 -12.39 -0.98
N ASN A 338 8.65 -12.19 -2.28
CA ASN A 338 8.14 -11.04 -3.02
C ASN A 338 6.92 -11.36 -3.91
N GLN A 339 6.66 -12.63 -4.19
CA GLN A 339 5.46 -13.08 -4.88
C GLN A 339 4.97 -14.44 -4.38
N ILE A 340 3.65 -14.62 -4.36
CA ILE A 340 2.97 -15.87 -4.06
C ILE A 340 1.97 -16.12 -5.18
N GLY A 341 1.92 -17.33 -5.72
CA GLY A 341 1.12 -17.55 -6.90
C GLY A 341 1.06 -19.00 -7.32
N VAL A 342 0.81 -19.21 -8.61
CA VAL A 342 0.68 -20.54 -9.18
C VAL A 342 1.42 -20.67 -10.50
N SER A 343 2.05 -21.83 -10.70
CA SER A 343 2.55 -22.29 -11.98
C SER A 343 1.51 -23.19 -12.63
N VAL A 344 1.05 -22.79 -13.82
CA VAL A 344 0.00 -23.44 -14.59
C VAL A 344 0.66 -24.18 -15.76
N PRO A 345 0.52 -25.51 -15.85
CA PRO A 345 1.11 -26.28 -16.94
C PRO A 345 0.38 -26.05 -18.27
N ALA A 346 0.96 -26.53 -19.36
CA ALA A 346 0.33 -26.49 -20.68
C ALA A 346 -1.00 -27.27 -20.68
N GLY A 347 -1.96 -26.83 -21.50
CA GLY A 347 -3.25 -27.50 -21.60
C GLY A 347 -4.40 -26.61 -22.07
N GLU A 348 -5.60 -27.09 -21.83
CA GLU A 348 -6.84 -26.43 -22.19
C GLU A 348 -7.05 -25.10 -21.46
N ALA A 349 -8.07 -24.36 -21.88
CA ALA A 349 -8.49 -23.16 -21.18
C ALA A 349 -8.86 -23.52 -19.75
N THR A 350 -8.46 -22.69 -18.79
CA THR A 350 -8.66 -22.98 -17.39
C THR A 350 -9.01 -21.72 -16.62
N GLN A 351 -9.98 -21.83 -15.73
CA GLN A 351 -10.28 -20.79 -14.75
C GLN A 351 -9.53 -21.12 -13.46
N ILE A 352 -8.82 -20.14 -12.93
CA ILE A 352 -8.12 -20.29 -11.65
C ILE A 352 -8.72 -19.31 -10.65
N THR A 353 -9.28 -19.85 -9.58
CA THR A 353 -9.87 -19.10 -8.48
C THR A 353 -9.03 -19.24 -7.22
N PHE A 354 -8.72 -18.11 -6.61
CA PHE A 354 -7.85 -17.96 -5.44
C PHE A 354 -8.70 -17.54 -4.24
N GLN A 355 -8.50 -18.17 -3.08
CA GLN A 355 -8.85 -17.58 -1.78
C GLN A 355 -7.67 -16.78 -1.22
N PRO A 356 -7.90 -15.85 -0.26
CA PRO A 356 -6.83 -15.11 0.41
C PRO A 356 -5.76 -16.05 0.95
N ALA A 357 -4.50 -15.74 0.65
CA ALA A 357 -3.38 -16.48 1.21
C ALA A 357 -3.24 -16.15 2.70
N GLN A 358 -2.90 -17.15 3.50
CA GLN A 358 -2.71 -17.04 4.94
C GLN A 358 -1.23 -17.23 5.28
N LEU A 359 -0.70 -16.39 6.15
CA LEU A 359 0.54 -16.63 6.88
C LEU A 359 0.17 -17.10 8.28
N TYR A 360 0.73 -18.21 8.72
CA TYR A 360 0.38 -18.81 10.00
C TYR A 360 1.62 -19.26 10.80
N LEU A 361 1.44 -19.41 12.11
CA LEU A 361 2.44 -19.99 13.00
C LEU A 361 2.09 -21.46 13.24
N PRO A 362 2.93 -22.41 12.79
CA PRO A 362 2.66 -23.82 13.00
C PRO A 362 2.70 -24.18 14.49
N LYS A 363 1.95 -25.22 14.88
CA LYS A 363 2.06 -25.78 16.23
C LYS A 363 3.47 -26.34 16.45
N ALA A 364 4.05 -25.99 17.61
CA ALA A 364 5.36 -26.47 18.05
C ALA A 364 5.37 -27.95 18.41
#